data_AF-A0A6G4X533-F1
#
_entry.id   AF-A0A6G4X533-F1
#
_cell.length_a   1.000
_cell.length_b   1.000
_cell.length_c   1.000
_cell.angle_alpha   90.00
_cell.angle_beta   90.00
_cell.angle_gamma   90.00
#
_symmetry.space_group_name_H-M   'P 1'
#
loop_
_entity.id
_entity.type
_entity.pdbx_description
1 polymer ?
#
loop_
_entity_poly.entity_id
_entity_poly.type
_entity_poly.pdbx_seq_one_letter_code
_entity_poly.pdbx_strand_id
1 'polypeptide(L)'
;MRGSVDGLGSSAPLGPRLPAVFADDDLAQRFVAGLDEVLAPILNVLDCLDTYFDPALTPVDFAQWLGTWVGAETDGSESEPLLRAAVAAAADLHRVRGTRRGLSQAVRLAFGAEPEITESGGAAWSARPRGP
;
A
#
# COMPACT_ATOMS: atom_id res chain seq x y z
N MET A 1 7.87 9.44 5.14
CA MET A 1 7.30 10.23 6.24
C MET A 1 6.22 11.12 5.66
N ARG A 2 5.00 11.05 6.20
CA ARG A 2 3.92 12.00 5.88
C ARG A 2 4.12 13.19 6.81
N GLY A 3 4.70 14.27 6.32
CA GLY A 3 5.13 15.38 7.16
C GLY A 3 5.31 16.66 6.35
N SER A 4 5.75 17.72 7.02
CA SER A 4 6.08 18.99 6.38
C SER A 4 7.16 18.79 5.32
N VAL A 5 6.97 19.42 4.16
CA VAL A 5 7.94 19.46 3.07
C VAL A 5 8.22 20.93 2.78
N ASP A 6 9.49 21.31 2.89
CA ASP A 6 9.90 22.70 2.70
C ASP A 6 9.52 23.20 1.31
N GLY A 7 8.81 24.33 1.26
CA GLY A 7 8.37 24.95 0.00
C GLY A 7 7.20 24.23 -0.69
N LEU A 8 6.53 23.28 -0.03
CA LEU A 8 5.33 22.65 -0.58
C LEU A 8 4.17 23.66 -0.62
N GLY A 9 3.71 23.98 -1.83
CA GLY A 9 2.52 24.82 -2.03
C GLY A 9 1.22 24.10 -1.72
N SER A 10 0.26 24.81 -1.14
CA SER A 10 -1.13 24.35 -0.99
C SER A 10 -1.81 24.28 -2.36
N SER A 11 -2.47 23.16 -2.68
CA SER A 11 -3.30 23.02 -3.88
C SER A 11 -4.61 23.83 -3.79
N ALA A 12 -4.94 24.34 -2.61
CA ALA A 12 -6.13 25.13 -2.34
C ALA A 12 -5.80 26.37 -1.47
N PRO A 13 -5.06 27.35 -2.01
CA PRO A 13 -4.59 28.50 -1.24
C PRO A 13 -5.76 29.32 -0.69
N LEU A 14 -5.63 29.76 0.56
CA LEU A 14 -6.69 30.46 1.29
C LEU A 14 -6.77 31.94 0.91
N GLY A 15 -5.64 32.60 0.68
CA GLY A 15 -5.56 34.04 0.39
C GLY A 15 -6.52 34.52 -0.71
N PRO A 16 -6.55 33.90 -1.90
CA PRO A 16 -7.47 34.26 -2.99
C PRO A 16 -8.94 33.95 -2.71
N ARG A 17 -9.24 33.14 -1.69
CA ARG A 17 -10.60 32.72 -1.31
C ARG A 17 -11.19 33.58 -0.19
N LEU A 18 -10.42 34.53 0.33
CA LEU A 18 -10.89 35.45 1.36
C LEU A 18 -11.94 36.43 0.80
N PRO A 19 -12.92 36.85 1.61
CA PRO A 19 -13.78 37.98 1.28
C PRO A 19 -12.97 39.23 0.94
N ALA A 20 -13.48 40.08 0.03
CA ALA A 20 -12.75 41.24 -0.49
C ALA A 20 -12.19 42.16 0.60
N VAL A 21 -12.90 42.35 1.72
CA VAL A 21 -12.44 43.17 2.86
C VAL A 21 -11.14 42.68 3.51
N PHE A 22 -10.82 41.39 3.36
CA PHE A 22 -9.59 40.78 3.89
C PHE A 22 -8.59 40.43 2.78
N ALA A 23 -9.01 40.39 1.52
CA ALA A 23 -8.15 40.01 0.41
C ALA A 23 -7.00 41.01 0.19
N ASP A 24 -7.26 42.30 0.41
CA ASP A 24 -6.26 43.37 0.23
C ASP A 24 -5.45 43.66 1.52
N ASP A 25 -5.71 42.96 2.63
CA ASP A 25 -5.03 43.18 3.91
C ASP A 25 -3.76 42.32 4.05
N ASP A 26 -2.60 42.97 4.21
CA ASP A 26 -1.28 42.29 4.31
C ASP A 26 -1.21 41.31 5.47
N LEU A 27 -1.76 41.67 6.64
CA LEU A 27 -1.72 40.82 7.82
C LEU A 27 -2.59 39.58 7.61
N ALA A 28 -3.79 39.73 7.06
CA ALA A 28 -4.68 38.63 6.73
C ALA A 28 -4.02 37.68 5.73
N GLN A 29 -3.40 38.20 4.66
CA GLN A 29 -2.69 37.38 3.67
C GLN A 29 -1.54 36.58 4.29
N ARG A 30 -0.70 37.23 5.09
CA ARG A 30 0.43 36.56 5.76
C ARG A 30 -0.03 35.55 6.81
N PHE A 31 -1.12 35.83 7.51
CA PHE A 31 -1.70 34.91 8.48
C PHE A 31 -2.20 33.61 7.80
N VAL A 32 -2.98 33.74 6.73
CA VAL A 32 -3.50 32.56 6.01
C VAL A 32 -2.43 31.83 5.22
N ALA A 33 -1.38 32.52 4.76
CA ALA A 33 -0.22 31.88 4.15
C ALA A 33 0.47 30.89 5.13
N GLY A 34 0.59 31.25 6.40
CA GLY A 34 1.10 30.33 7.43
C GLY A 34 0.17 29.12 7.66
N LEU A 35 -1.15 29.29 7.50
CA LEU A 35 -2.08 28.16 7.54
C LEU A 35 -1.95 27.27 6.30
N ASP A 36 -1.74 27.86 5.12
CA ASP A 36 -1.50 27.13 3.88
C ASP A 36 -0.24 26.26 3.98
N GLU A 37 0.83 26.71 4.62
CA GLU A 37 2.03 25.90 4.90
C GLU A 37 1.71 24.66 5.75
N VAL A 38 0.86 24.80 6.76
CA VAL A 38 0.45 23.70 7.65
C VAL A 38 -0.49 22.72 6.94
N LEU A 39 -1.38 23.22 6.08
CA LEU A 39 -2.39 22.41 5.37
C LEU A 39 -1.83 21.72 4.12
N ALA A 40 -0.82 22.30 3.47
CA ALA A 40 -0.27 21.79 2.21
C ALA A 40 0.10 20.29 2.24
N PRO A 41 0.76 19.74 3.28
CA PRO A 41 1.04 18.31 3.35
C PRO A 41 -0.21 17.43 3.41
N ILE A 42 -1.28 17.90 4.07
CA ILE A 42 -2.55 17.17 4.18
C ILE A 42 -3.21 17.11 2.81
N LEU A 43 -3.31 18.25 2.12
CA LEU A 43 -3.88 18.33 0.78
C LEU A 43 -3.08 17.47 -0.21
N ASN A 44 -1.75 17.50 -0.14
CA ASN A 44 -0.90 16.65 -0.98
C ASN A 44 -1.15 15.15 -0.75
N VAL A 45 -1.37 14.72 0.50
CA VAL A 45 -1.74 13.32 0.78
C VAL A 45 -3.10 12.97 0.18
N LEU A 46 -4.07 13.88 0.23
CA LEU A 46 -5.40 13.66 -0.35
C LEU A 46 -5.35 13.64 -1.89
N ASP A 47 -4.60 14.55 -2.50
CA ASP A 47 -4.40 14.66 -3.94
C ASP A 47 -3.67 13.43 -4.51
N CYS A 48 -2.86 12.75 -3.68
CA CYS A 48 -2.15 11.52 -4.03
C CYS A 48 -2.70 10.27 -3.33
N LEU A 49 -3.96 10.29 -2.85
CA LEU A 49 -4.48 9.21 -2.00
C LEU A 49 -4.49 7.84 -2.71
N ASP A 50 -4.76 7.83 -4.00
CA ASP A 50 -4.76 6.63 -4.84
C ASP A 50 -3.41 5.89 -4.81
N THR A 51 -2.30 6.63 -4.78
CA THR A 51 -0.95 6.07 -4.72
C THR A 51 -0.69 5.24 -3.47
N TYR A 52 -1.43 5.49 -2.39
CA TYR A 52 -1.33 4.67 -1.18
C TYR A 52 -1.88 3.26 -1.39
N PHE A 53 -2.79 3.06 -2.34
CA PHE A 53 -3.38 1.75 -2.66
C PHE A 53 -2.67 1.03 -3.79
N ASP A 54 -1.67 1.66 -4.44
CA ASP A 54 -0.79 1.02 -5.43
C ASP A 54 0.47 0.47 -4.73
N PRO A 55 0.67 -0.87 -4.67
CA PRO A 55 1.85 -1.47 -4.06
C PRO A 55 3.18 -1.03 -4.70
N ALA A 56 3.18 -0.51 -5.93
CA ALA A 56 4.38 0.01 -6.58
C ALA A 56 4.76 1.42 -6.11
N LEU A 57 3.80 2.21 -5.62
CA LEU A 57 4.00 3.63 -5.27
C LEU A 57 3.91 3.90 -3.77
N THR A 58 3.13 3.09 -3.06
CA THR A 58 2.82 3.33 -1.65
C THR A 58 4.08 3.33 -0.77
N PRO A 59 4.14 4.12 0.32
CA PRO A 59 5.23 4.02 1.29
C PRO A 59 5.35 2.61 1.90
N VAL A 60 6.57 2.19 2.24
CA VAL A 60 6.84 0.81 2.70
C VAL A 60 6.06 0.41 3.96
N ASP A 61 5.87 1.35 4.90
CA ASP A 61 5.04 1.17 6.10
C ASP A 61 3.57 0.90 5.74
N PHE A 62 3.07 1.56 4.71
CA PHE A 62 1.71 1.37 4.24
C PHE A 62 1.57 0.10 3.40
N ALA A 63 2.60 -0.30 2.64
CA ALA A 63 2.64 -1.60 1.98
C ALA A 63 2.52 -2.75 2.99
N GLN A 64 3.23 -2.67 4.12
CA GLN A 64 3.12 -3.65 5.21
C GLN A 64 1.68 -3.70 5.76
N TRP A 65 1.07 -2.54 6.02
CA TRP A 65 -0.31 -2.48 6.47
C TRP A 65 -1.29 -3.03 5.43
N LEU A 66 -1.15 -2.68 4.14
CA LEU A 66 -1.95 -3.23 3.05
C LEU A 66 -1.84 -4.76 2.96
N GLY A 67 -0.65 -5.31 3.18
CA GLY A 67 -0.42 -6.76 3.25
C GLY A 67 -1.33 -7.45 4.25
N THR A 68 -1.55 -6.83 5.42
CA THR A 68 -2.50 -7.37 6.42
C THR A 68 -3.95 -7.35 5.94
N TRP A 69 -4.31 -6.39 5.09
CA TRP A 69 -5.67 -6.22 4.59
C TRP A 69 -6.00 -7.18 3.44
N VAL A 70 -5.05 -7.37 2.51
CA VAL A 70 -5.20 -8.29 1.38
C VAL A 70 -4.82 -9.74 1.73
N GLY A 71 -4.34 -9.99 2.95
CA GLY A 71 -3.88 -11.30 3.38
C GLY A 71 -2.68 -11.78 2.57
N ALA A 72 -1.70 -10.91 2.33
CA ALA A 72 -0.41 -11.32 1.78
C ALA A 72 0.28 -12.26 2.79
N GLU A 73 0.72 -13.43 2.33
CA GLU A 73 1.41 -14.41 3.18
C GLU A 73 2.86 -13.95 3.44
N THR A 74 3.02 -12.92 4.28
CA THR A 74 4.31 -12.34 4.67
C THR A 74 4.52 -12.41 6.18
N ASP A 75 5.76 -12.61 6.63
CA ASP A 75 6.13 -12.66 8.07
C ASP A 75 6.94 -11.44 8.55
N GLY A 76 7.24 -10.50 7.66
CA GLY A 76 7.97 -9.27 7.95
C GLY A 76 9.48 -9.38 7.77
N SER A 77 10.00 -10.54 7.38
CA SER A 77 11.42 -10.74 7.03
C SER A 77 11.74 -10.46 5.56
N GLU A 78 10.71 -10.22 4.74
CA GLU A 78 10.86 -10.01 3.31
C GLU A 78 11.61 -8.73 2.98
N SER A 79 12.40 -8.76 1.91
CA SER A 79 12.90 -7.53 1.27
C SER A 79 11.73 -6.65 0.79
N GLU A 80 11.91 -5.33 0.78
CA GLU A 80 10.88 -4.40 0.30
C GLU A 80 10.31 -4.76 -1.10
N PRO A 81 11.12 -5.13 -2.11
CA PRO A 81 10.59 -5.55 -3.41
C PRO A 81 9.69 -6.80 -3.32
N LEU A 82 10.06 -7.77 -2.49
CA LEU A 82 9.28 -9.00 -2.29
C LEU A 82 7.96 -8.71 -1.57
N LEU A 83 7.98 -7.86 -0.53
CA LEU A 83 6.77 -7.39 0.14
C LEU A 83 5.80 -6.75 -0.87
N ARG A 84 6.28 -5.80 -1.68
CA ARG A 84 5.45 -5.11 -2.68
C ARG A 84 4.86 -6.10 -3.70
N ALA A 85 5.67 -7.04 -4.19
CA ALA A 85 5.23 -8.07 -5.11
C ALA A 85 4.17 -9.00 -4.47
N ALA A 86 4.34 -9.37 -3.20
CA ALA A 86 3.39 -10.20 -2.47
C ALA A 86 2.05 -9.49 -2.27
N VAL A 87 2.07 -8.22 -1.85
CA VAL A 87 0.85 -7.41 -1.71
C VAL A 87 0.13 -7.26 -3.05
N ALA A 88 0.86 -6.97 -4.13
CA ALA A 88 0.28 -6.84 -5.46
C ALA A 88 -0.34 -8.15 -5.99
N ALA A 89 0.29 -9.28 -5.72
CA ALA A 89 -0.16 -10.59 -6.22
C ALA A 89 -1.24 -11.25 -5.35
N ALA A 90 -1.43 -10.81 -4.10
CA ALA A 90 -2.23 -11.51 -3.10
C ALA A 90 -3.65 -11.84 -3.60
N ALA A 91 -4.40 -10.85 -4.09
CA ALA A 91 -5.77 -11.05 -4.55
C ALA A 91 -5.86 -12.06 -5.72
N ASP A 92 -4.91 -12.00 -6.65
CA ASP A 92 -4.85 -12.90 -7.81
C ASP A 92 -4.51 -14.33 -7.40
N LEU A 93 -3.56 -14.50 -6.48
CA LEU A 93 -3.19 -15.79 -5.91
C LEU A 93 -4.34 -16.40 -5.11
N HIS A 94 -5.08 -15.60 -4.34
CA HIS A 94 -6.26 -16.07 -3.58
C HIS A 94 -7.33 -16.65 -4.49
N ARG A 95 -7.60 -16.02 -5.65
CA ARG A 95 -8.59 -16.50 -6.63
C ARG A 95 -8.29 -17.89 -7.18
N VAL A 96 -7.02 -18.33 -7.10
CA VAL A 96 -6.52 -19.53 -7.78
C VAL A 96 -5.87 -20.50 -6.80
N ARG A 97 -6.03 -20.23 -5.51
CA ARG A 97 -5.47 -21.03 -4.42
C ARG A 97 -5.95 -22.46 -4.51
N GLY A 98 -5.07 -23.41 -4.21
CA GLY A 98 -5.35 -24.84 -4.30
C GLY A 98 -5.29 -25.42 -5.72
N THR A 99 -4.96 -24.62 -6.73
CA THR A 99 -4.67 -25.11 -8.09
C THR A 99 -3.17 -25.25 -8.32
N ARG A 100 -2.77 -26.11 -9.28
CA ARG A 100 -1.37 -26.19 -9.74
C ARG A 100 -0.80 -24.83 -10.13
N ARG A 101 -1.62 -23.99 -10.80
CA ARG A 101 -1.22 -22.64 -11.20
C ARG A 101 -0.95 -21.75 -9.99
N GLY A 102 -1.86 -21.75 -9.01
CA GLY A 102 -1.69 -20.96 -7.79
C GLY A 102 -0.45 -21.38 -7.01
N LEU A 103 -0.21 -22.69 -6.87
CA LEU A 103 0.98 -23.21 -6.20
C LEU A 103 2.27 -22.84 -6.94
N SER A 104 2.32 -22.98 -8.27
CA SER A 104 3.49 -22.58 -9.07
C SER A 104 3.78 -21.09 -8.93
N GLN A 105 2.74 -20.24 -9.01
CA GLN A 105 2.90 -18.78 -8.87
C GLN A 105 3.36 -18.37 -7.46
N ALA A 106 2.84 -19.00 -6.40
CA ALA A 106 3.25 -18.71 -5.02
C ALA A 106 4.71 -19.10 -4.77
N VAL A 107 5.15 -20.28 -5.23
CA VAL A 107 6.55 -20.72 -5.09
C VAL A 107 7.49 -19.80 -5.89
N ARG A 108 7.12 -19.44 -7.13
CA ARG A 108 7.93 -18.53 -7.94
C ARG A 108 8.07 -17.16 -7.29
N LEU A 109 7.01 -16.65 -6.68
CA LEU A 109 7.03 -15.39 -5.96
C LEU A 109 7.96 -15.46 -4.74
N ALA A 110 7.83 -16.48 -3.89
CA ALA A 110 8.59 -16.60 -2.64
C ALA A 110 10.07 -16.95 -2.86
N PHE A 111 10.38 -17.77 -3.86
CA PHE A 111 11.72 -18.36 -4.03
C PHE A 111 12.41 -17.99 -5.34
N GLY A 112 11.72 -17.30 -6.26
CA GLY A 112 12.26 -16.95 -7.58
C GLY A 112 12.48 -18.15 -8.52
N ALA A 113 11.95 -19.33 -8.17
CA ALA A 113 12.18 -20.58 -8.89
C ALA A 113 10.87 -21.18 -9.41
N GLU A 114 10.92 -21.83 -10.57
CA GLU A 114 9.77 -22.58 -11.09
C GLU A 114 9.70 -23.97 -10.45
N PRO A 115 8.60 -24.34 -9.76
CA PRO A 115 8.48 -25.67 -9.19
C PRO A 115 8.06 -26.72 -10.20
N GLU A 116 8.60 -27.93 -10.02
CA GLU A 116 7.97 -29.14 -10.54
C GLU A 116 6.89 -29.60 -9.56
N ILE A 117 5.66 -29.79 -10.04
CA ILE A 117 4.51 -30.16 -9.22
C ILE A 117 3.94 -31.49 -9.73
N THR A 118 4.00 -32.51 -8.88
CA THR A 118 3.42 -33.84 -9.11
C THR A 118 2.42 -34.13 -8.00
N GLU A 119 1.17 -34.40 -8.36
CA GLU A 119 0.08 -34.74 -7.44
C GLU A 119 -0.66 -35.97 -7.99
N SER A 120 -0.92 -36.94 -7.12
CA SER A 120 -1.67 -38.16 -7.41
C SER A 120 -3.15 -37.90 -7.74
N GLY A 121 -3.70 -36.79 -7.27
CA GLY A 121 -5.12 -36.41 -7.39
C GLY A 121 -6.01 -37.07 -6.33
N GLY A 122 -5.46 -37.93 -5.47
CA GLY A 122 -6.18 -38.62 -4.41
C GLY A 122 -5.97 -37.97 -3.05
N ALA A 123 -7.04 -37.45 -2.43
CA ALA A 123 -7.02 -37.07 -1.02
C ALA A 123 -7.53 -38.24 -0.17
N ALA A 124 -6.69 -38.81 0.69
CA ALA A 124 -7.08 -39.81 1.69
C ALA A 124 -6.88 -39.25 3.10
N TRP A 125 -7.98 -39.12 3.85
CA TRP A 125 -7.93 -38.68 5.26
C TRP A 125 -8.13 -39.87 6.21
N SER A 126 -7.64 -39.72 7.45
CA SER A 126 -7.85 -40.69 8.53
C SER A 126 -8.11 -39.95 9.82
N ALA A 127 -9.20 -40.28 10.51
CA ALA A 127 -9.46 -39.79 11.88
C ALA A 127 -8.48 -40.37 12.92
N ARG A 128 -7.76 -41.45 12.57
CA ARG A 128 -6.78 -42.10 13.45
C ARG A 128 -5.36 -41.64 13.08
N PRO A 129 -4.55 -41.16 14.03
CA PRO A 129 -3.14 -40.84 13.81
C PRO A 129 -2.41 -42.08 13.28
N ARG A 130 -1.55 -41.92 12.27
CA ARG A 130 -0.73 -43.01 11.69
C ARG A 130 0.68 -43.03 12.29
N GLY A 131 0.78 -42.93 13.61
CA GLY A 131 2.05 -43.16 14.33
C GLY A 131 2.28 -44.67 14.60
N PRO A 132 3.49 -45.08 15.01
CA PRO A 132 3.74 -46.43 15.52
C PRO A 132 2.91 -46.74 16.77
#